data_AF-A0A6I2IIN0-F1
#
_entry.id   AF-A0A6I2IIN0-F1
#
_cell.length_a   1.000
_cell.length_b   1.000
_cell.length_c   1.000
_cell.angle_alpha   90.00
_cell.angle_beta   90.00
_cell.angle_gamma   90.00
#
_symmetry.space_group_name_H-M   'P 1'
#
loop_
_entity.id
_entity.type
_entity.pdbx_description
1 polymer ?
#
loop_
_entity_poly.entity_id
_entity_poly.type
_entity_poly.pdbx_seq_one_letter_code
_entity_poly.pdbx_strand_id
1 'polypeptide(L)'
;MWKACIFCVKANPSRWTGRGTTILRSKDVAKSRLNMLNPWHLLATGFGSGLSPIMPGTAGSLAAIPFWYLMTFLPWQLYSLVVMLGICIGVYICHRTAKDMGVHDHGSIVWDEFVGMWITLMALPTNAWQWVAVGFVLFRIFDMWKPWPIRWFDRNVHGGMGIMVDDIIAGIIAAGLLYVIGHHWPIGII
;
A
#
# COMPACT_ATOMS: atom_id res chain seq x y z
N MET A 1 25.46 -46.32 43.88
CA MET A 1 25.68 -44.85 43.96
C MET A 1 26.16 -44.39 42.58
N TRP A 2 25.33 -43.62 41.86
CA TRP A 2 25.61 -42.77 40.66
C TRP A 2 26.28 -43.41 39.40
N LYS A 3 25.57 -43.64 38.29
CA LYS A 3 25.04 -42.76 37.21
C LYS A 3 26.09 -42.27 36.17
N ALA A 4 25.89 -42.65 34.89
CA ALA A 4 25.67 -41.76 33.72
C ALA A 4 26.03 -42.51 32.41
N CYS A 5 25.07 -43.10 31.71
CA CYS A 5 24.32 -42.53 30.56
C CYS A 5 25.17 -42.12 29.35
N ILE A 6 25.32 -43.07 28.44
CA ILE A 6 25.47 -42.88 26.99
C ILE A 6 24.21 -42.17 26.48
N PHE A 7 24.34 -41.00 25.86
CA PHE A 7 23.31 -40.49 24.95
C PHE A 7 23.96 -39.76 23.77
N CYS A 8 23.96 -40.46 22.63
CA CYS A 8 24.09 -39.88 21.31
C CYS A 8 22.91 -38.91 21.10
N VAL A 9 23.17 -37.61 21.19
CA VAL A 9 22.19 -36.57 20.85
C VAL A 9 22.06 -36.54 19.33
N LYS A 10 21.03 -37.23 18.84
CA LYS A 10 20.53 -37.12 17.48
C LYS A 10 20.18 -35.64 17.23
N ALA A 11 20.98 -34.95 16.43
CA ALA A 11 20.66 -33.60 15.98
C ALA A 11 19.31 -33.64 15.23
N ASN A 12 18.30 -32.98 15.79
CA ASN A 12 16.99 -32.82 15.17
C ASN A 12 17.01 -31.48 14.37
N PRO A 13 17.01 -31.48 13.03
CA PRO A 13 17.13 -30.27 12.24
C PRO A 13 15.84 -29.43 12.17
N SER A 14 14.78 -29.80 12.91
CA SER A 14 13.45 -29.17 12.78
C SER A 14 13.24 -27.85 13.53
N ARG A 15 14.25 -27.29 14.19
CA ARG A 15 14.03 -26.16 15.13
C ARG A 15 14.34 -24.76 14.61
N TRP A 16 14.77 -24.61 13.36
CA TRP A 16 15.13 -23.31 12.77
C TRP A 16 14.30 -22.90 11.52
N THR A 17 13.25 -23.63 11.14
CA THR A 17 12.55 -23.45 9.85
C THR A 17 11.02 -23.38 9.93
N GLY A 18 10.45 -23.00 11.08
CA GLY A 18 8.98 -23.07 11.29
C GLY A 18 8.19 -21.80 10.94
N ARG A 19 8.68 -20.62 11.34
CA ARG A 19 7.85 -19.40 11.31
C ARG A 19 7.77 -18.76 9.91
N GLY A 20 8.89 -18.69 9.19
CA GLY A 20 8.96 -18.11 7.85
C GLY A 20 8.23 -18.95 6.79
N THR A 21 8.44 -20.26 6.81
CA THR A 21 7.84 -21.21 5.85
C THR A 21 6.32 -21.24 5.93
N THR A 22 5.76 -21.12 7.14
CA THR A 22 4.30 -21.12 7.36
C THR A 22 3.67 -19.81 6.90
N ILE A 23 4.32 -18.66 7.16
CA ILE A 23 3.86 -17.34 6.71
C ILE A 23 3.94 -17.19 5.19
N LEU A 24 5.03 -17.65 4.57
CA LEU A 24 5.16 -17.64 3.10
C LEU A 24 4.09 -18.51 2.47
N ARG A 25 3.93 -19.75 2.95
CA ARG A 25 2.87 -20.66 2.48
C ARG A 25 1.46 -20.10 2.68
N SER A 26 1.17 -19.41 3.79
CA SER A 26 -0.15 -18.77 3.97
C SER A 26 -0.36 -17.59 3.02
N LYS A 27 0.70 -16.82 2.72
CA LYS A 27 0.61 -15.74 1.74
C LYS A 27 0.42 -16.27 0.33
N ASP A 28 1.09 -17.35 -0.03
CA ASP A 28 0.96 -18.02 -1.33
C ASP A 28 -0.45 -18.62 -1.53
N VAL A 29 -1.01 -19.22 -0.47
CA VAL A 29 -2.40 -19.73 -0.48
C VAL A 29 -3.43 -18.60 -0.57
N ALA A 30 -3.16 -17.43 0.01
CA ALA A 30 -4.02 -16.26 -0.14
C ALA A 30 -3.95 -15.71 -1.57
N LYS A 31 -2.75 -15.58 -2.14
CA LYS A 31 -2.54 -15.15 -3.54
C LYS A 31 -3.16 -16.11 -4.54
N SER A 32 -3.14 -17.42 -4.30
CA SER A 32 -3.72 -18.41 -5.22
C SER A 32 -5.25 -18.33 -5.33
N ARG A 33 -5.92 -17.60 -4.43
CA ARG A 33 -7.37 -17.34 -4.50
C ARG A 33 -7.71 -16.14 -5.39
N LEU A 34 -6.71 -15.37 -5.81
CA LEU A 34 -6.90 -14.25 -6.71
C LEU A 34 -7.09 -14.75 -8.14
N ASN A 35 -8.21 -14.38 -8.73
CA ASN A 35 -8.48 -14.59 -10.15
C ASN A 35 -8.29 -13.27 -10.93
N MET A 36 -7.25 -13.17 -11.75
CA MET A 36 -6.94 -11.97 -12.56
C MET A 36 -7.95 -11.71 -13.69
N LEU A 37 -8.76 -12.71 -14.06
CA LEU A 37 -9.88 -12.53 -14.99
C LEU A 37 -11.06 -11.80 -14.34
N ASN A 38 -11.09 -11.71 -13.01
CA ASN A 38 -12.06 -10.89 -12.30
C ASN A 38 -11.58 -9.43 -12.30
N PRO A 39 -12.33 -8.49 -12.93
CA PRO A 39 -11.93 -7.08 -13.01
C PRO A 39 -11.70 -6.46 -11.63
N TRP A 40 -12.40 -6.94 -10.60
CA TRP A 40 -12.23 -6.45 -9.23
C TRP A 40 -10.86 -6.81 -8.64
N HIS A 41 -10.35 -8.02 -8.90
CA HIS A 41 -9.02 -8.44 -8.43
C HIS A 41 -7.89 -7.81 -9.24
N LEU A 42 -8.11 -7.59 -10.53
CA LEU A 42 -7.16 -6.90 -11.38
C LEU A 42 -6.98 -5.45 -10.91
N LEU A 43 -8.08 -4.75 -10.61
CA LEU A 43 -8.04 -3.42 -10.03
C LEU A 43 -7.46 -3.43 -8.61
N ALA A 44 -7.86 -4.38 -7.76
CA ALA A 44 -7.31 -4.51 -6.39
C ALA A 44 -5.78 -4.59 -6.39
N THR A 45 -5.23 -5.37 -7.34
CA THR A 45 -3.78 -5.58 -7.46
C THR A 45 -3.07 -4.53 -8.30
N GLY A 46 -3.74 -3.43 -8.67
CA GLY A 46 -3.16 -2.36 -9.47
C GLY A 46 -2.64 -2.86 -10.81
N PHE A 47 -3.46 -3.63 -11.53
CA PHE A 47 -3.10 -4.28 -12.81
C PHE A 47 -1.92 -5.25 -12.70
N GLY A 48 -1.77 -5.91 -11.55
CA GLY A 48 -0.71 -6.89 -11.28
C GLY A 48 0.55 -6.31 -10.64
N SER A 49 0.62 -4.99 -10.40
CA SER A 49 1.73 -4.36 -9.66
C SER A 49 1.85 -4.90 -8.22
N GLY A 50 0.71 -5.13 -7.56
CA GLY A 50 0.62 -5.74 -6.22
C GLY A 50 1.04 -7.22 -6.16
N LEU A 51 1.30 -7.88 -7.30
CA LEU A 51 1.84 -9.24 -7.33
C LEU A 51 3.38 -9.27 -7.25
N SER A 52 4.04 -8.11 -7.27
CA SER A 52 5.50 -8.01 -7.22
C SER A 52 6.10 -8.73 -6.00
N PRO A 53 7.18 -9.52 -6.19
CA PRO A 53 7.76 -10.34 -5.13
C PRO A 53 8.60 -9.55 -4.10
N ILE A 54 9.05 -8.33 -4.43
CA ILE A 54 10.08 -7.64 -3.63
C ILE A 54 9.48 -6.54 -2.76
N MET A 55 8.56 -5.72 -3.25
CA MET A 55 7.76 -4.76 -2.44
C MET A 55 6.49 -4.43 -3.22
N PRO A 56 5.38 -5.16 -3.01
CA PRO A 56 4.17 -4.95 -3.80
C PRO A 56 3.64 -3.52 -3.65
N GLY A 57 3.81 -2.92 -2.47
CA GLY A 57 3.39 -1.56 -2.25
C GLY A 57 4.23 -0.48 -2.96
N THR A 58 5.54 -0.67 -3.05
CA THR A 58 6.37 0.24 -3.87
C THR A 58 6.02 0.11 -5.35
N ALA A 59 5.76 -1.11 -5.82
CA ALA A 59 5.33 -1.34 -7.20
C ALA A 59 3.95 -0.73 -7.49
N GLY A 60 3.01 -0.81 -6.55
CA GLY A 60 1.69 -0.18 -6.64
C GLY A 60 1.78 1.34 -6.70
N SER A 61 2.47 1.94 -5.73
CA SER A 61 2.70 3.39 -5.68
C SER A 61 3.42 3.93 -6.93
N LEU A 62 4.37 3.19 -7.51
CA LEU A 62 5.02 3.56 -8.77
C LEU A 62 4.08 3.41 -9.97
N ALA A 63 3.28 2.35 -10.00
CA ALA A 63 2.28 2.12 -11.03
C ALA A 63 1.19 3.18 -11.02
N ALA A 64 0.96 3.88 -9.91
CA ALA A 64 0.02 5.00 -9.82
C ALA A 64 0.46 6.26 -10.60
N ILE A 65 1.76 6.47 -10.80
CA ILE A 65 2.33 7.70 -11.39
C ILE A 65 1.90 7.89 -12.85
N PRO A 66 1.99 6.89 -13.76
CA PRO A 66 1.50 7.03 -15.13
C PRO A 66 0.00 7.36 -15.21
N PHE A 67 -0.82 6.78 -14.34
CA PHE A 67 -2.26 7.08 -14.28
C PHE A 67 -2.50 8.51 -13.80
N TRP A 68 -1.79 8.94 -12.76
CA TRP A 68 -1.81 10.32 -12.32
C TRP A 68 -1.41 11.29 -13.45
N TYR A 69 -0.35 10.99 -14.21
CA TYR A 69 0.08 11.82 -15.32
C TYR A 69 -1.03 11.98 -16.37
N LEU A 70 -1.73 10.90 -16.71
CA LEU A 70 -2.91 10.98 -17.60
C LEU A 70 -4.02 11.85 -17.00
N MET A 71 -4.21 11.80 -15.68
CA MET A 71 -5.21 12.60 -14.98
C MET A 71 -4.88 14.11 -14.97
N THR A 72 -3.62 14.50 -15.15
CA THR A 72 -3.23 15.93 -15.23
C THR A 72 -3.81 16.66 -16.43
N PHE A 73 -4.21 15.94 -17.48
CA PHE A 73 -4.89 16.51 -18.65
C PHE A 73 -6.37 16.80 -18.41
N LEU A 74 -6.96 16.33 -17.29
CA LEU A 74 -8.34 16.59 -16.96
C LEU A 74 -8.50 17.92 -16.21
N PRO A 75 -9.64 18.61 -16.38
CA PRO A 75 -9.98 19.74 -15.51
C PRO A 75 -10.10 19.26 -14.06
N TRP A 76 -9.81 20.16 -13.12
CA TRP A 76 -9.73 19.84 -11.69
C TRP A 76 -11.02 19.18 -11.14
N GLN A 77 -12.18 19.53 -11.68
CA GLN A 77 -13.46 18.92 -11.31
C GLN A 77 -13.49 17.43 -11.64
N LEU A 78 -13.04 17.05 -12.85
CA LEU A 78 -13.00 15.66 -13.27
C LEU A 78 -11.89 14.89 -12.55
N TYR A 79 -10.74 15.53 -12.28
CA TYR A 79 -9.69 14.95 -11.43
C TYR A 79 -10.25 14.56 -10.05
N SER A 80 -10.91 15.51 -9.38
CA SER A 80 -11.48 15.29 -8.04
C SER A 80 -12.58 14.22 -8.05
N LEU A 81 -13.39 14.17 -9.11
CA LEU A 81 -14.39 13.13 -9.32
C LEU A 81 -13.74 11.74 -9.45
N VAL A 82 -12.66 11.61 -10.23
CA VAL A 82 -11.94 10.34 -10.39
C VAL A 82 -11.34 9.87 -9.07
N VAL A 83 -10.73 10.77 -8.29
CA VAL A 83 -10.22 10.43 -6.96
C VAL A 83 -11.34 9.98 -6.02
N MET A 84 -12.46 10.71 -5.99
CA MET A 84 -13.62 10.35 -5.16
C MET A 84 -14.21 8.99 -5.55
N LEU A 85 -14.36 8.72 -6.85
CA LEU A 85 -14.78 7.40 -7.35
C LEU A 85 -13.76 6.33 -6.98
N GLY A 86 -12.46 6.62 -7.09
CA GLY A 86 -11.37 5.75 -6.68
C GLY A 86 -11.45 5.37 -5.20
N ILE A 87 -11.81 6.30 -4.32
CA ILE A 87 -12.06 6.03 -2.90
C ILE A 87 -13.25 5.08 -2.71
N CYS A 88 -14.40 5.40 -3.31
CA CYS A 88 -15.61 4.58 -3.18
C CYS A 88 -15.41 3.14 -3.70
N ILE A 89 -14.79 3.02 -4.87
CA ILE A 89 -14.43 1.74 -5.48
C ILE A 89 -13.39 1.02 -4.61
N GLY A 90 -12.40 1.75 -4.10
CA GLY A 90 -11.34 1.21 -3.26
C GLY A 90 -11.86 0.57 -1.98
N VAL A 91 -12.78 1.23 -1.26
CA VAL A 91 -13.41 0.65 -0.07
C VAL A 91 -14.11 -0.68 -0.39
N TYR A 92 -14.86 -0.72 -1.49
CA TYR A 92 -15.56 -1.95 -1.91
C TYR A 92 -14.59 -3.06 -2.32
N ILE A 93 -13.59 -2.74 -3.14
CA ILE A 93 -12.59 -3.70 -3.63
C ILE A 93 -11.74 -4.22 -2.48
N CYS A 94 -11.19 -3.34 -1.64
CA CYS A 94 -10.37 -3.75 -0.49
C CYS A 94 -11.19 -4.63 0.45
N HIS A 95 -12.47 -4.31 0.69
CA HIS A 95 -13.33 -5.12 1.54
C HIS A 95 -13.61 -6.50 0.93
N ARG A 96 -13.96 -6.54 -0.36
CA ARG A 96 -14.29 -7.78 -1.05
C ARG A 96 -13.08 -8.68 -1.24
N THR A 97 -11.95 -8.12 -1.65
CA THR A 97 -10.69 -8.86 -1.82
C THR A 97 -10.11 -9.34 -0.49
N ALA A 98 -10.17 -8.54 0.59
CA ALA A 98 -9.78 -9.03 1.92
C ALA A 98 -10.66 -10.22 2.39
N LYS A 99 -11.97 -10.15 2.12
CA LYS A 99 -12.91 -11.23 2.43
C LYS A 99 -12.61 -12.49 1.60
N ASP A 100 -12.37 -12.34 0.29
CA ASP A 100 -12.11 -13.44 -0.63
C ASP A 100 -10.75 -14.12 -0.37
N MET A 101 -9.74 -13.34 0.04
CA MET A 101 -8.43 -13.86 0.43
C MET A 101 -8.45 -14.54 1.80
N GLY A 102 -9.44 -14.25 2.66
CA GLY A 102 -9.55 -14.83 4.00
C GLY A 102 -8.45 -14.36 4.96
N VAL A 103 -7.77 -13.26 4.61
CA VAL A 103 -6.75 -12.58 5.41
C VAL A 103 -7.10 -11.10 5.46
N HIS A 104 -7.02 -10.54 6.67
CA HIS A 104 -7.06 -9.10 6.85
C HIS A 104 -5.77 -8.51 6.28
N ASP A 105 -5.90 -7.53 5.39
CA ASP A 105 -4.80 -6.73 4.85
C ASP A 105 -3.68 -7.56 4.19
N HIS A 106 -3.94 -8.00 2.96
CA HIS A 106 -2.89 -8.58 2.13
C HIS A 106 -2.27 -7.48 1.29
N GLY A 107 -0.96 -7.24 1.46
CA GLY A 107 -0.23 -6.21 0.70
C GLY A 107 -0.14 -6.43 -0.82
N SER A 108 -0.92 -7.34 -1.41
CA SER A 108 -1.16 -7.38 -2.85
C SER A 108 -2.31 -6.47 -3.28
N ILE A 109 -3.15 -6.02 -2.34
CA ILE A 109 -4.11 -4.96 -2.57
C ILE A 109 -3.30 -3.67 -2.50
N VAL A 110 -3.27 -2.92 -3.61
CA VAL A 110 -2.46 -1.69 -3.76
C VAL A 110 -3.31 -0.53 -4.27
N TRP A 111 -4.62 -0.70 -4.34
CA TRP A 111 -5.53 0.33 -4.86
C TRP A 111 -5.65 1.53 -3.92
N ASP A 112 -5.61 1.26 -2.62
CA ASP A 112 -5.37 2.23 -1.54
C ASP A 112 -4.15 3.11 -1.84
N GLU A 113 -3.03 2.51 -2.24
CA GLU A 113 -1.81 3.26 -2.54
C GLU A 113 -1.94 4.13 -3.80
N PHE A 114 -2.67 3.66 -4.81
CA PHE A 114 -2.96 4.46 -6.01
C PHE A 114 -3.68 5.74 -5.65
N VAL A 115 -4.74 5.62 -4.83
CA VAL A 115 -5.54 6.77 -4.43
C VAL A 115 -4.77 7.68 -3.47
N GLY A 116 -4.02 7.13 -2.52
CA GLY A 116 -3.14 7.90 -1.63
C GLY A 116 -2.09 8.70 -2.41
N MET A 117 -1.49 8.10 -3.44
CA MET A 117 -0.58 8.79 -4.37
C MET A 117 -1.29 9.89 -5.17
N TRP A 118 -2.48 9.65 -5.70
CA TRP A 118 -3.25 10.68 -6.43
C TRP A 118 -3.64 11.85 -5.55
N ILE A 119 -3.98 11.60 -4.27
CA ILE A 119 -4.24 12.67 -3.31
C ILE A 119 -2.97 13.48 -3.05
N THR A 120 -1.83 12.80 -2.82
CA THR A 120 -0.54 13.45 -2.58
C THR A 120 -0.13 14.37 -3.74
N LEU A 121 -0.19 13.84 -4.96
CA LEU A 121 0.25 14.55 -6.16
C LEU A 121 -0.73 15.64 -6.62
N MET A 122 -1.93 15.72 -6.03
CA MET A 122 -2.86 16.83 -6.28
C MET A 122 -2.31 18.18 -5.78
N ALA A 123 -1.46 18.16 -4.76
CA ALA A 123 -0.89 19.36 -4.15
C ALA A 123 0.51 19.73 -4.70
N LEU A 124 0.85 19.26 -5.90
CA LEU A 124 2.12 19.60 -6.53
C LEU A 124 2.21 21.11 -6.82
N PRO A 125 3.30 21.77 -6.40
CA PRO A 125 3.49 23.20 -6.66
C PRO A 125 3.77 23.47 -8.14
N THR A 126 4.53 22.59 -8.81
CA THR A 126 4.81 22.63 -10.25
C THR A 126 4.87 21.22 -10.82
N ASN A 127 4.63 21.08 -12.13
CA ASN A 127 4.67 19.80 -12.86
C ASN A 127 6.11 19.32 -13.16
N ALA A 128 7.02 19.50 -12.21
CA ALA A 128 8.41 19.05 -12.34
C ALA A 128 8.57 17.64 -11.75
N TRP A 129 9.34 16.78 -12.42
CA TRP A 129 9.52 15.37 -12.01
C TRP A 129 10.10 15.24 -10.59
N GLN A 130 10.84 16.25 -10.14
CA GLN A 130 11.43 16.32 -8.81
C GLN A 130 10.37 16.43 -7.72
N TRP A 131 9.32 17.23 -7.96
CA TRP A 131 8.20 17.33 -7.02
C TRP A 131 7.39 16.05 -6.97
N VAL A 132 7.27 15.34 -8.10
CA VAL A 132 6.67 13.99 -8.13
C VAL A 132 7.51 13.01 -7.29
N ALA A 133 8.84 13.05 -7.40
CA ALA A 133 9.73 12.22 -6.60
C ALA A 133 9.63 12.56 -5.10
N VAL A 134 9.59 13.85 -4.73
CA VAL A 134 9.39 14.28 -3.35
C VAL A 134 8.02 13.83 -2.83
N GLY A 135 6.95 14.01 -3.61
CA GLY A 135 5.61 13.54 -3.27
C GLY A 135 5.55 12.03 -3.04
N PHE A 136 6.17 11.25 -3.93
CA PHE A 136 6.29 9.80 -3.78
C PHE A 136 7.01 9.40 -2.48
N VAL A 137 8.15 10.03 -2.19
CA VAL A 137 8.91 9.75 -0.97
C VAL A 137 8.11 10.12 0.28
N LEU A 138 7.49 11.30 0.30
CA LEU A 138 6.65 11.75 1.41
C LEU A 138 5.50 10.77 1.66
N PHE A 139 4.75 10.43 0.61
CA PHE A 139 3.64 9.47 0.72
C PHE A 139 4.11 8.14 1.32
N ARG A 140 5.18 7.54 0.77
CA ARG A 140 5.72 6.27 1.27
C ARG A 140 6.20 6.35 2.71
N ILE A 141 6.78 7.48 3.13
CA ILE A 141 7.14 7.68 4.54
C ILE A 141 5.89 7.66 5.42
N PHE A 142 4.81 8.36 5.05
CA PHE A 142 3.59 8.40 5.87
C PHE A 142 2.82 7.09 5.87
N ASP A 143 2.71 6.42 4.73
CA ASP A 143 2.12 5.09 4.58
C ASP A 143 2.87 4.06 5.47
N MET A 144 4.20 4.00 5.40
CA MET A 144 4.98 3.06 6.21
C MET A 144 5.02 3.42 7.70
N TRP A 145 5.10 4.70 8.05
CA TRP A 145 5.33 5.13 9.43
C TRP A 145 4.07 5.08 10.29
N LYS A 146 2.89 5.21 9.67
CA LYS A 146 1.56 5.23 10.33
C LYS A 146 1.60 6.03 11.65
N PRO A 147 1.87 7.35 11.62
CA PRO A 147 1.85 8.16 12.84
C PRO A 147 0.44 8.13 13.47
N TRP A 148 0.41 8.29 14.80
CA TRP A 148 -0.83 8.46 15.56
C TRP A 148 -1.49 9.77 15.09
N PRO A 149 -2.60 9.75 14.32
CA PRO A 149 -3.93 9.18 14.61
C PRO A 149 -4.38 8.00 13.72
N ILE A 150 -3.60 7.62 12.70
CA ILE A 150 -3.93 6.57 11.71
C ILE A 150 -4.17 5.23 12.42
N ARG A 151 -3.30 4.89 13.38
CA ARG A 151 -3.42 3.67 14.20
C ARG A 151 -4.70 3.58 15.03
N TRP A 152 -5.38 4.69 15.31
CA TRP A 152 -6.66 4.68 16.01
C TRP A 152 -7.81 4.32 15.08
N PHE A 153 -7.77 4.79 13.82
CA PHE A 153 -8.74 4.41 12.80
C PHE A 153 -8.57 2.95 12.38
N ASP A 154 -7.35 2.50 12.08
CA ASP A 154 -7.04 1.09 11.79
C ASP A 154 -7.56 0.12 12.88
N ARG A 155 -7.46 0.53 14.16
CA ARG A 155 -7.95 -0.28 15.29
C ARG A 155 -9.47 -0.29 15.46
N ASN A 156 -10.18 0.72 14.97
CA ASN A 156 -11.63 0.86 15.18
C ASN A 156 -12.43 0.53 13.91
N VAL A 157 -11.83 0.68 12.73
CA VAL A 157 -12.47 0.48 11.43
C VAL A 157 -11.82 -0.72 10.74
N HIS A 158 -12.52 -1.85 10.76
CA HIS A 158 -11.99 -3.10 10.24
C HIS A 158 -12.37 -3.33 8.77
N GLY A 159 -11.47 -3.98 8.03
CA GLY A 159 -11.69 -4.35 6.63
C GLY A 159 -11.27 -3.26 5.65
N GLY A 160 -11.81 -3.29 4.43
CA GLY A 160 -11.36 -2.40 3.34
C GLY A 160 -11.51 -0.91 3.59
N MET A 161 -12.39 -0.50 4.51
CA MET A 161 -12.54 0.91 4.87
C MET A 161 -11.36 1.41 5.71
N GLY A 162 -10.82 0.60 6.63
CA GLY A 162 -9.65 0.99 7.43
C GLY A 162 -8.41 1.15 6.56
N ILE A 163 -8.16 0.15 5.70
CA ILE A 163 -7.08 0.14 4.72
C ILE A 163 -7.10 1.41 3.85
N MET A 164 -8.27 1.72 3.28
CA MET A 164 -8.42 2.90 2.42
C MET A 164 -8.22 4.22 3.18
N VAL A 165 -8.77 4.32 4.39
CA VAL A 165 -8.70 5.55 5.20
C VAL A 165 -7.27 5.83 5.65
N ASP A 166 -6.50 4.80 5.99
CA ASP A 166 -5.09 4.93 6.37
C ASP A 166 -4.27 5.63 5.26
N ASP A 167 -4.38 5.16 4.02
CA ASP A 167 -3.65 5.70 2.87
C ASP A 167 -4.17 7.07 2.42
N ILE A 168 -5.47 7.33 2.56
CA ILE A 168 -6.05 8.66 2.33
C ILE A 168 -5.47 9.66 3.32
N ILE A 169 -5.40 9.32 4.61
CA ILE A 169 -4.84 10.22 5.63
C ILE A 169 -3.35 10.44 5.36
N ALA A 170 -2.60 9.38 5.05
CA ALA A 170 -1.19 9.49 4.66
C ALA A 170 -1.03 10.44 3.44
N GLY A 171 -1.89 10.29 2.43
CA GLY A 171 -1.89 11.13 1.23
C GLY A 171 -2.23 12.60 1.50
N ILE A 172 -3.20 12.88 2.37
CA ILE A 172 -3.56 14.26 2.76
C ILE A 172 -2.42 14.93 3.52
N ILE A 173 -1.79 14.22 4.47
CA ILE A 173 -0.65 14.74 5.23
C ILE A 173 0.54 15.02 4.29
N ALA A 174 0.84 14.08 3.39
CA ALA A 174 1.89 14.23 2.38
C ALA A 174 1.60 15.42 1.45
N ALA A 175 0.37 15.57 0.96
CA ALA A 175 -0.08 16.69 0.14
C ALA A 175 0.11 18.04 0.87
N GLY A 176 -0.31 18.12 2.14
CA GLY A 176 -0.15 19.34 2.95
C GLY A 176 1.31 19.73 3.13
N LEU A 177 2.18 18.75 3.41
CA LEU A 177 3.63 19.00 3.53
C LEU A 177 4.25 19.39 2.20
N LEU A 178 3.87 18.73 1.11
CA LEU A 178 4.33 19.06 -0.24
C LEU A 178 3.96 20.50 -0.61
N TYR A 179 2.73 20.90 -0.29
CA TYR A 179 2.25 22.27 -0.49
C TYR A 179 3.04 23.29 0.34
N VAL A 180 3.22 23.02 1.63
CA VAL A 180 3.98 23.90 2.55
C VAL A 180 5.43 24.03 2.09
N ILE A 181 6.09 22.94 1.72
CA ILE A 181 7.47 22.96 1.22
C ILE A 181 7.54 23.75 -0.08
N GLY A 182 6.62 23.51 -1.02
CA GLY A 182 6.56 24.23 -2.29
C GLY A 182 6.30 25.73 -2.14
N HIS A 183 5.53 26.13 -1.13
CA HIS A 183 5.20 27.53 -0.87
C HIS A 183 6.31 28.28 -0.13
N HIS A 184 6.90 27.67 0.92
CA HIS A 184 7.92 28.31 1.75
C HIS A 184 9.33 28.19 1.18
N TRP A 185 9.58 27.14 0.43
CA TRP A 185 10.83 26.95 -0.30
C TRP A 185 10.47 26.85 -1.77
N PRO A 186 10.25 27.99 -2.47
CA PRO A 186 10.25 27.99 -3.92
C PRO A 186 11.67 27.61 -4.33
N ILE A 187 11.95 26.30 -4.44
CA ILE A 187 13.26 25.81 -4.81
C ILE A 187 13.49 26.30 -6.25
N GLY A 188 14.12 27.46 -6.42
CA GLY A 188 14.66 27.92 -7.70
C GLY A 188 15.90 27.13 -8.13
N ILE A 189 16.02 25.90 -7.63
CA ILE A 189 17.13 24.98 -7.81
C ILE A 189 16.54 23.59 -7.88
N ILE A 190 15.81 23.25 -8.95
CA ILE A 190 16.10 22.09 -9.80
C ILE A 190 15.64 22.39 -11.23
#